data_AF-A0A9W8AH48-F1
#
_entry.id   AF-A0A9W8AH48-F1
#
_cell.length_a   1.000
_cell.length_b   1.000
_cell.length_c   1.000
_cell.angle_alpha   90.00
_cell.angle_beta   90.00
_cell.angle_gamma   90.00
#
_symmetry.space_group_name_H-M   'P 1'
#
loop_
_entity.id
_entity.type
_entity.pdbx_description
1 polymer ?
#
loop_
_entity_poly.entity_id
_entity_poly.type
_entity_poly.pdbx_seq_one_letter_code
_entity_poly.pdbx_strand_id
1 'polypeptide(L)'
;MNSRPEPYYSRHALRNIIAKYVVDAKLKDPKDPKYVILDDALAGALLKANENPSVPRFSHEEVGERALAATELCHRVQFPDGSEEYRKGKPAHITIMMEKKMGRKVVTRIVGHERYNIPTNAFQKKLQVACAASVTVHELPAKSKQVATHEIMAQGHQGKTALALLAKEGVPRNLVDITDKTVKK
;
A
#
# COMPACT_ATOMS: atom_id res chain seq x y z
N MET A 1 16.91 3.16 -29.03
CA MET A 1 15.45 3.41 -29.07
C MET A 1 15.11 4.28 -27.86
N ASN A 2 14.85 5.57 -28.09
CA ASN A 2 14.53 6.54 -27.04
C ASN A 2 13.03 6.49 -26.73
N SER A 3 12.61 5.50 -25.94
CA SER A 3 11.30 5.54 -25.29
C SER A 3 11.34 6.58 -24.17
N ARG A 4 10.44 7.56 -24.21
CA ARG A 4 10.29 8.58 -23.16
C ARG A 4 10.02 7.89 -21.82
N PRO A 5 10.63 8.34 -20.70
CA PRO A 5 10.37 7.74 -19.40
C PRO A 5 8.90 7.91 -19.00
N GLU A 6 8.27 6.81 -18.62
CA GLU A 6 6.96 6.77 -17.98
C GLU A 6 7.07 7.18 -16.50
N PRO A 7 6.01 7.78 -15.92
CA PRO A 7 6.00 8.18 -14.51
C PRO A 7 5.89 7.00 -13.54
N TYR A 8 5.39 5.84 -13.98
CA TYR A 8 5.15 4.67 -13.13
C TYR A 8 5.57 3.39 -13.84
N TYR A 9 6.21 2.48 -13.11
CA TYR A 9 6.62 1.18 -13.64
C TYR A 9 6.16 0.06 -12.72
N SER A 10 5.78 -1.08 -13.31
CA SER A 10 5.69 -2.32 -12.55
C SER A 10 7.10 -2.78 -12.16
N ARG A 11 7.23 -3.54 -11.06
CA ARG A 11 8.53 -4.07 -10.62
C ARG A 11 9.22 -4.87 -11.71
N HIS A 12 8.45 -5.66 -12.47
CA HIS A 12 8.97 -6.47 -13.56
C HIS A 12 9.44 -5.59 -14.73
N ALA A 13 8.65 -4.58 -15.12
CA ALA A 13 9.02 -3.66 -16.18
C ALA A 13 10.32 -2.91 -15.86
N LEU A 14 10.45 -2.40 -14.63
CA LEU A 14 11.67 -1.70 -14.21
C LEU A 14 12.89 -2.61 -14.28
N ARG A 15 12.80 -3.85 -13.75
CA ARG A 15 13.90 -4.81 -13.82
C ARG A 15 14.29 -5.12 -15.26
N ASN A 16 13.32 -5.28 -16.16
CA ASN A 16 13.59 -5.54 -17.57
C ASN A 16 14.27 -4.35 -18.27
N ILE A 17 13.85 -3.11 -17.95
CA ILE A 17 14.47 -1.89 -18.48
C ILE A 17 15.94 -1.82 -18.07
N ILE A 18 16.23 -2.05 -16.78
CA ILE A 18 17.60 -2.04 -16.25
C ILE A 18 18.44 -3.18 -16.85
N ALA A 19 17.89 -4.39 -16.95
CA ALA A 19 18.58 -5.52 -17.57
C ALA A 19 18.92 -5.26 -19.04
N LYS A 20 17.99 -4.64 -19.78
CA LYS A 20 18.21 -4.22 -21.17
C LYS A 20 19.31 -3.16 -21.25
N TYR A 21 19.28 -2.16 -20.38
CA TYR A 21 20.31 -1.13 -20.30
C TYR A 21 21.70 -1.72 -20.07
N VAL A 22 21.84 -2.67 -19.14
CA VAL A 22 23.11 -3.36 -18.85
C VAL A 22 23.66 -4.09 -20.09
N VAL A 23 22.79 -4.69 -20.91
CA VAL A 23 23.19 -5.36 -22.16
C VAL A 23 23.57 -4.34 -23.23
N ASP A 24 22.75 -3.33 -23.45
CA ASP A 24 22.93 -2.32 -24.49
C ASP A 24 24.20 -1.48 -24.25
N ALA A 25 24.48 -1.13 -22.98
CA ALA A 25 25.67 -0.41 -22.56
C ALA A 25 26.89 -1.32 -22.31
N LYS A 26 26.78 -2.63 -22.55
CA LYS A 26 27.85 -3.63 -22.41
C LYS A 26 28.53 -3.61 -21.02
N LEU A 27 27.72 -3.46 -19.98
CA LEU A 27 28.18 -3.29 -18.59
C LEU A 27 28.50 -4.62 -17.87
N LYS A 28 28.52 -5.76 -18.57
CA LYS A 28 28.88 -7.05 -17.98
C LYS A 28 30.39 -7.12 -17.77
N ASP A 29 30.84 -7.66 -16.62
CA ASP A 29 32.27 -7.85 -16.37
C ASP A 29 32.85 -8.88 -17.38
N PRO A 30 33.91 -8.53 -18.13
CA PRO A 30 34.53 -9.44 -19.09
C PRO A 30 35.14 -10.72 -18.47
N LYS A 31 35.52 -10.67 -17.19
CA LYS A 31 36.13 -11.80 -16.47
C LYS A 31 35.08 -12.69 -15.82
N ASP A 32 33.98 -12.11 -15.35
CA ASP A 32 32.88 -12.86 -14.75
C ASP A 32 31.51 -12.27 -15.15
N PRO A 33 30.84 -12.85 -16.16
CA PRO A 33 29.58 -12.33 -16.70
C PRO A 33 28.42 -12.25 -15.70
N LYS A 34 28.56 -12.88 -14.51
CA LYS A 34 27.61 -12.78 -13.41
C LYS A 34 27.54 -11.36 -12.84
N TYR A 35 28.63 -10.61 -12.92
CA TYR A 35 28.73 -9.28 -12.34
C TYR A 35 28.57 -8.18 -13.39
N VAL A 36 28.09 -7.03 -12.91
CA VAL A 36 27.90 -5.81 -13.67
C VAL A 36 28.88 -4.76 -13.15
N ILE A 37 29.59 -4.13 -14.07
CA ILE A 37 30.44 -2.96 -13.84
C ILE A 37 29.55 -1.74 -14.10
N LEU A 38 29.23 -0.97 -13.06
CA LEU A 38 28.37 0.20 -13.19
C LEU A 38 29.09 1.32 -13.97
N ASP A 39 28.34 1.98 -14.85
CA ASP A 39 28.73 3.25 -15.46
C ASP A 39 28.38 4.42 -14.53
N ASP A 40 28.78 5.65 -14.89
CA ASP A 40 28.54 6.84 -14.06
C ASP A 40 27.04 7.07 -13.78
N ALA A 41 26.17 6.73 -14.73
CA ALA A 41 24.73 6.89 -14.60
C ALA A 41 24.13 5.91 -13.56
N LEU A 42 24.43 4.61 -13.66
CA LEU A 42 23.97 3.64 -12.66
C LEU A 42 24.69 3.82 -11.34
N ALA A 43 25.96 4.23 -11.35
CA ALA A 43 26.72 4.51 -10.13
C ALA A 43 26.05 5.63 -9.33
N GLY A 44 25.71 6.75 -9.99
CA GLY A 44 25.04 7.88 -9.35
C GLY A 44 23.64 7.54 -8.82
N ALA A 45 22.94 6.59 -9.44
CA ALA A 45 21.59 6.19 -9.02
C ALA A 45 21.57 5.07 -7.95
N LEU A 46 22.56 4.16 -7.96
CA LEU A 46 22.50 2.90 -7.20
C LEU A 46 23.52 2.80 -6.06
N LEU A 47 24.60 3.58 -6.10
CA LEU A 47 25.60 3.56 -5.03
C LEU A 47 25.11 4.35 -3.82
N LYS A 48 25.34 3.78 -2.64
CA LYS A 48 25.14 4.49 -1.38
C LYS A 48 26.39 5.32 -1.06
N ALA A 49 26.23 6.38 -0.26
CA ALA A 49 27.33 7.30 0.09
C ALA A 49 28.58 6.62 0.70
N ASN A 50 28.45 5.43 1.29
CA ASN A 50 29.53 4.70 1.94
C ASN A 50 30.14 3.59 1.07
N GLU A 51 29.76 3.47 -0.20
CA GLU A 51 30.26 2.42 -1.09
C GLU A 51 31.38 2.97 -1.98
N ASN A 52 32.49 2.24 -2.06
CA ASN A 52 33.61 2.62 -2.91
C ASN A 52 33.19 2.46 -4.38
N PRO A 53 33.20 3.54 -5.20
CA PRO A 53 32.84 3.47 -6.61
C PRO A 53 33.79 2.61 -7.46
N SER A 54 35.00 2.35 -6.97
CA SER A 54 36.05 1.66 -7.75
C SER A 54 35.97 0.12 -7.74
N VAL A 55 35.19 -0.48 -6.82
CA VAL A 55 35.17 -1.95 -6.60
C VAL A 55 33.77 -2.58 -6.40
N PRO A 56 32.61 -1.93 -6.60
CA PRO A 56 31.35 -2.56 -6.25
C PRO A 56 30.89 -3.47 -7.40
N ARG A 57 31.22 -4.76 -7.30
CA ARG A 57 30.68 -5.78 -8.20
C ARG A 57 29.28 -6.16 -7.74
N PHE A 58 28.28 -5.89 -8.56
CA PHE A 58 26.90 -6.30 -8.30
C PHE A 58 26.48 -7.40 -9.26
N SER A 59 25.76 -8.39 -8.75
CA SER A 59 25.01 -9.30 -9.59
C SER A 59 23.88 -8.58 -10.32
N HIS A 60 23.41 -9.14 -11.43
CA HIS A 60 22.23 -8.62 -12.16
C HIS A 60 21.01 -8.46 -11.26
N GLU A 61 20.83 -9.37 -10.29
CA GLU A 61 19.72 -9.32 -9.33
C GLU A 61 19.88 -8.13 -8.36
N GLU A 62 21.08 -7.92 -7.81
CA GLU A 62 21.35 -6.81 -6.90
C GLU A 62 21.18 -5.44 -7.57
N VAL A 63 21.59 -5.30 -8.83
CA VAL A 63 21.34 -4.08 -9.62
C VAL A 63 19.84 -3.83 -9.74
N GLY A 64 19.05 -4.87 -10.03
CA GLY A 64 17.59 -4.78 -10.10
C GLY A 64 16.95 -4.39 -8.76
N GLU A 65 17.40 -4.98 -7.65
CA GLU A 65 16.89 -4.64 -6.31
C GLU A 65 17.25 -3.21 -5.89
N ARG A 66 18.49 -2.77 -6.17
CA ARG A 66 18.91 -1.39 -5.90
C ARG A 66 18.14 -0.39 -6.73
N ALA A 67 17.88 -0.69 -8.01
CA ALA A 67 17.07 0.16 -8.86
C ALA A 67 15.64 0.29 -8.31
N LEU A 68 15.03 -0.80 -7.84
CA LEU A 68 13.74 -0.74 -7.16
C LEU A 68 13.79 0.09 -5.88
N ALA A 69 14.85 -0.06 -5.07
CA ALA A 69 15.02 0.68 -3.83
C ALA A 69 15.28 2.19 -4.04
N ALA A 70 15.84 2.57 -5.18
CA ALA A 70 16.04 3.97 -5.56
C ALA A 70 14.75 4.67 -6.03
N THR A 71 13.64 3.93 -6.23
CA THR A 71 12.34 4.47 -6.65
C THR A 71 11.35 4.59 -5.49
N GLU A 72 10.35 5.45 -5.64
CA GLU A 72 9.24 5.54 -4.69
C GLU A 72 8.20 4.44 -4.94
N LEU A 73 7.88 3.67 -3.91
CA LEU A 73 6.79 2.70 -3.98
C LEU A 73 5.46 3.43 -4.19
N CYS A 74 4.65 2.95 -5.13
CA CYS A 74 3.27 3.40 -5.33
C CYS A 74 2.34 2.21 -5.57
N HIS A 75 1.04 2.48 -5.54
CA HIS A 75 -0.01 1.54 -5.92
C HIS A 75 -1.03 2.23 -6.82
N ARG A 76 -1.66 1.42 -7.68
CA ARG A 76 -2.74 1.86 -8.56
C ARG A 76 -4.08 1.55 -7.91
N VAL A 77 -4.96 2.55 -7.86
CA VAL A 77 -6.36 2.43 -7.46
C VAL A 77 -7.21 2.57 -8.71
N GLN A 78 -8.10 1.61 -8.92
CA GLN A 78 -9.08 1.63 -10.01
C GLN A 78 -10.46 1.80 -9.40
N PHE A 79 -11.20 2.79 -9.86
CA PHE A 79 -12.53 3.12 -9.38
C PHE A 79 -13.62 2.44 -10.21
N PRO A 80 -14.85 2.27 -9.67
CA PRO A 80 -15.96 1.67 -10.41
C PRO A 80 -16.36 2.40 -11.70
N ASP A 81 -16.05 3.69 -11.81
CA ASP A 81 -16.29 4.50 -13.02
C ASP A 81 -15.22 4.29 -14.11
N GLY A 82 -14.22 3.44 -13.85
CA GLY A 82 -13.11 3.17 -14.76
C GLY A 82 -11.93 4.14 -14.65
N SER A 83 -12.02 5.17 -13.81
CA SER A 83 -10.89 6.07 -13.55
C SER A 83 -9.79 5.36 -12.75
N GLU A 84 -8.54 5.78 -12.96
CA GLU A 84 -7.37 5.23 -12.27
C GLU A 84 -6.54 6.34 -11.62
N GLU A 85 -6.04 6.08 -10.42
CA GLU A 85 -5.17 6.99 -9.67
C GLU A 85 -3.95 6.23 -9.12
N TYR A 86 -2.76 6.83 -9.20
CA TYR A 86 -1.56 6.30 -8.57
C TYR A 86 -1.30 7.02 -7.25
N ARG A 87 -1.22 6.25 -6.17
CA ARG A 87 -1.01 6.76 -4.82
C ARG A 87 0.32 6.27 -4.26
N LYS A 88 1.00 7.14 -3.53
CA LYS A 88 2.29 6.81 -2.90
C LYS A 88 2.13 5.76 -1.79
N GLY A 89 3.14 4.91 -1.65
CA GLY A 89 3.23 3.87 -0.64
C GLY A 89 2.40 2.63 -0.92
N LYS A 90 2.27 1.77 0.09
CA LYS A 90 1.42 0.57 0.05
C LYS A 90 -0.07 0.96 0.15
N PRO A 91 -0.98 0.17 -0.43
CA PRO A 91 -2.41 0.32 -0.18
C PRO A 91 -2.69 0.28 1.33
N ALA A 92 -3.56 1.16 1.78
CA ALA A 92 -3.83 1.32 3.20
C ALA A 92 -4.90 0.35 3.69
N HIS A 93 -4.71 -0.26 4.85
CA HIS A 93 -5.71 -1.17 5.39
C HIS A 93 -6.84 -0.41 6.10
N ILE A 94 -8.06 -0.94 5.98
CA ILE A 94 -9.19 -0.57 6.83
C ILE A 94 -9.19 -1.50 8.04
N THR A 95 -9.29 -0.93 9.23
CA THR A 95 -9.35 -1.71 10.47
C THR A 95 -10.81 -1.84 10.91
N ILE A 96 -11.26 -3.07 11.13
CA ILE A 96 -12.50 -3.40 11.83
C ILE A 96 -12.12 -4.03 13.18
N MET A 97 -12.51 -3.39 14.27
CA MET A 97 -12.19 -3.85 15.62
C MET A 97 -13.46 -4.05 16.43
N MET A 98 -13.64 -5.24 17.00
CA MET A 98 -14.75 -5.55 17.91
C MET A 98 -14.22 -5.64 19.33
N GLU A 99 -14.72 -4.79 20.22
CA GLU A 99 -14.26 -4.74 21.61
C GLU A 99 -15.38 -4.47 22.60
N LYS A 100 -15.18 -4.86 23.86
CA LYS A 100 -16.15 -4.63 24.93
C LYS A 100 -16.01 -3.20 25.44
N LYS A 101 -17.09 -2.41 25.37
CA LYS A 101 -17.10 -1.00 25.81
C LYS A 101 -17.50 -0.84 27.27
N MET A 102 -18.52 -1.58 27.71
CA MET A 102 -19.00 -1.55 29.10
C MET A 102 -19.65 -2.88 29.45
N GLY A 103 -19.05 -3.62 30.38
CA GLY A 103 -19.49 -4.96 30.74
C GLY A 103 -19.49 -5.91 29.54
N ARG A 104 -20.65 -6.50 29.22
CA ARG A 104 -20.83 -7.42 28.08
C ARG A 104 -21.16 -6.71 26.76
N LYS A 105 -21.33 -5.37 26.76
CA LYS A 105 -21.66 -4.62 25.55
C LYS A 105 -20.45 -4.56 24.61
N VAL A 106 -20.62 -5.10 23.41
CA VAL A 106 -19.63 -5.05 22.33
C VAL A 106 -19.92 -3.85 21.43
N VAL A 107 -18.86 -3.21 20.95
CA VAL A 107 -18.93 -2.21 19.88
C VAL A 107 -17.99 -2.64 18.75
N THR A 108 -18.35 -2.26 17.53
CA THR A 108 -17.54 -2.46 16.34
C THR A 108 -17.05 -1.11 15.86
N ARG A 109 -15.73 -0.93 15.80
CA ARG A 109 -15.04 0.29 15.35
C ARG A 109 -14.46 0.07 13.97
N ILE A 110 -14.67 1.03 13.08
CA ILE A 110 -14.20 0.99 11.70
C ILE A 110 -13.38 2.26 11.44
N VAL A 111 -12.15 2.09 10.97
CA VAL A 111 -11.20 3.18 10.74
C VAL A 111 -10.50 2.98 9.39
N GLY A 112 -10.32 4.06 8.64
CA GLY A 112 -9.56 4.07 7.39
C GLY A 112 -10.40 3.95 6.12
N HIS A 113 -11.73 3.93 6.22
CA HIS A 113 -12.65 3.90 5.08
C HIS A 113 -12.46 5.08 4.11
N GLU A 114 -12.10 6.26 4.64
CA GLU A 114 -11.88 7.48 3.85
C GLU A 114 -10.77 7.33 2.81
N ARG A 115 -9.80 6.45 3.06
CA ARG A 115 -8.72 6.18 2.10
C ARG A 115 -9.20 5.48 0.84
N TYR A 116 -10.43 4.99 0.82
CA TYR A 116 -11.07 4.40 -0.35
C TYR A 116 -12.12 5.33 -0.95
N ASN A 117 -12.03 6.64 -0.68
CA ASN A 117 -12.97 7.67 -1.10
C ASN A 117 -14.41 7.38 -0.63
N ILE A 118 -14.57 6.62 0.46
CA ILE A 118 -15.86 6.30 1.05
C ILE A 118 -16.25 7.49 1.97
N PRO A 119 -17.33 8.23 1.67
CA PRO A 119 -17.72 9.38 2.49
C PRO A 119 -18.24 8.92 3.86
N THR A 120 -17.68 9.47 4.94
CA THR A 120 -17.99 9.08 6.33
C THR A 120 -19.49 9.11 6.63
N ASN A 121 -20.18 10.20 6.30
CA ASN A 121 -21.62 10.34 6.56
C ASN A 121 -22.48 9.36 5.76
N ALA A 122 -22.10 9.08 4.50
CA ALA A 122 -22.83 8.12 3.66
C ALA A 122 -22.64 6.70 4.18
N PHE A 123 -21.41 6.34 4.55
CA PHE A 123 -21.08 5.03 5.09
C PHE A 123 -21.73 4.80 6.46
N GLN A 124 -21.76 5.81 7.33
CA GLN A 124 -22.48 5.75 8.62
C GLN A 124 -23.96 5.40 8.43
N LYS A 125 -24.67 6.06 7.52
CA LYS A 125 -26.08 5.76 7.21
C LYS A 125 -26.28 4.35 6.67
N LYS A 126 -25.43 3.93 5.71
CA LYS A 126 -25.47 2.56 5.15
C LYS A 126 -25.24 1.51 6.24
N LEU A 127 -24.28 1.76 7.13
CA LEU A 127 -23.95 0.86 8.23
C LEU A 127 -25.09 0.78 9.25
N GLN A 128 -25.72 1.90 9.57
CA GLN A 128 -26.87 1.96 10.50
C GLN A 128 -28.04 1.11 9.99
N VAL A 129 -28.36 1.20 8.70
CA VAL A 129 -29.40 0.37 8.08
C VAL A 129 -28.98 -1.10 8.04
N ALA A 130 -27.74 -1.40 7.61
CA ALA A 130 -27.26 -2.77 7.48
C ALA A 130 -27.15 -3.51 8.82
N CYS A 131 -26.76 -2.80 9.88
CA CYS A 131 -26.55 -3.38 11.21
C CYS A 131 -27.82 -3.39 12.08
N ALA A 132 -28.88 -2.67 11.67
CA ALA A 132 -30.06 -2.37 12.50
C ALA A 132 -29.66 -1.89 13.91
N ALA A 133 -28.61 -1.06 14.00
CA ALA A 133 -27.97 -0.66 15.25
C ALA A 133 -27.61 0.82 15.23
N SER A 134 -27.45 1.41 16.41
CA SER A 134 -26.95 2.78 16.53
C SER A 134 -25.49 2.87 16.05
N VAL A 135 -25.21 3.87 15.22
CA VAL A 135 -23.89 4.12 14.65
C VAL A 135 -23.52 5.58 14.88
N THR A 136 -22.35 5.82 15.47
CA THR A 136 -21.82 7.16 15.74
C THR A 136 -20.50 7.38 15.02
N VAL A 137 -20.19 8.63 14.70
CA VAL A 137 -18.92 9.05 14.11
C VAL A 137 -18.11 9.77 15.20
N HIS A 138 -16.83 9.46 15.28
CA HIS A 138 -15.86 10.12 16.15
C HIS A 138 -14.73 10.67 15.30
N GLU A 139 -14.35 11.92 15.54
CA GLU A 139 -13.13 12.48 14.97
C GLU A 139 -11.90 11.88 15.68
N LEU A 140 -10.94 11.43 14.89
CA LEU A 140 -9.67 10.93 15.37
C LEU A 140 -8.66 12.09 15.48
N PRO A 141 -7.83 12.10 16.53
CA PRO A 141 -6.82 13.15 16.68
C PRO A 141 -5.83 13.12 15.50
N ALA A 142 -5.55 14.30 14.94
CA ALA A 142 -4.65 14.51 13.79
C ALA A 142 -3.21 13.99 13.99
N LYS A 143 -2.84 13.56 15.21
CA LYS A 143 -1.54 12.94 15.53
C LYS A 143 -1.42 11.48 15.08
N SER A 144 -2.50 10.85 14.61
CA SER A 144 -2.38 9.56 13.96
C SER A 144 -1.60 9.75 12.66
N LYS A 145 -0.38 9.19 12.59
CA LYS A 145 0.40 9.05 11.34
C LYS A 145 -0.37 8.25 10.26
N GLN A 146 -1.59 7.81 10.57
CA GLN A 146 -2.54 7.26 9.64
C GLN A 146 -3.58 8.33 9.28
N VAL A 147 -3.68 8.63 7.99
CA VAL A 147 -4.58 9.54 7.26
C VAL A 147 -6.10 9.25 7.48
N ALA A 148 -6.49 8.56 8.55
CA ALA A 148 -7.89 8.40 8.93
C ALA A 148 -8.25 9.53 9.90
N THR A 149 -9.23 10.33 9.49
CA THR A 149 -9.74 11.47 10.28
C THR A 149 -10.97 11.10 11.07
N HIS A 150 -11.71 10.08 10.62
CA HIS A 150 -12.92 9.61 11.30
C HIS A 150 -12.86 8.13 11.66
N GLU A 151 -13.46 7.83 12.81
CA GLU A 151 -13.81 6.50 13.27
C GLU A 151 -15.33 6.36 13.29
N ILE A 152 -15.83 5.26 12.74
CA ILE A 152 -17.25 4.92 12.82
C ILE A 152 -17.43 3.78 13.83
N MET A 153 -18.30 3.99 14.81
CA MET A 153 -18.59 3.03 15.86
C MET A 153 -20.04 2.57 15.76
N ALA A 154 -20.24 1.27 15.53
CA ALA A 154 -21.55 0.61 15.56
C ALA A 154 -21.73 -0.16 16.87
N GLN A 155 -22.94 -0.13 17.43
CA GLN A 155 -23.30 -0.97 18.56
C GLN A 155 -23.41 -2.45 18.15
N GLY A 156 -22.91 -3.35 19.01
CA GLY A 156 -22.97 -4.79 18.79
C GLY A 156 -21.75 -5.37 18.05
N HIS A 157 -21.82 -6.67 17.82
CA HIS A 157 -20.81 -7.44 17.08
C HIS A 157 -21.16 -7.44 15.59
N GLN A 158 -20.63 -6.46 14.86
CA GLN A 158 -21.03 -6.14 13.48
C GLN A 158 -19.90 -6.34 12.48
N GLY A 159 -18.82 -7.03 12.84
CA GLY A 159 -17.63 -7.16 11.99
C GLY A 159 -17.91 -7.81 10.64
N LYS A 160 -18.78 -8.83 10.61
CA LYS A 160 -19.20 -9.49 9.36
C LYS A 160 -20.01 -8.55 8.46
N THR A 161 -20.97 -7.84 9.05
CA THR A 161 -21.84 -6.87 8.34
C THR A 161 -21.02 -5.71 7.77
N ALA A 162 -20.11 -5.16 8.59
CA ALA A 162 -19.20 -4.09 8.17
C ALA A 162 -18.28 -4.54 7.03
N LEU A 163 -17.71 -5.75 7.11
CA LEU A 163 -16.90 -6.31 6.05
C LEU A 163 -17.69 -6.48 4.74
N ALA A 164 -18.91 -7.02 4.83
CA ALA A 164 -19.77 -7.21 3.66
C ALA A 164 -20.14 -5.86 3.02
N LEU A 165 -20.35 -4.82 3.83
CA LEU A 165 -20.61 -3.48 3.33
C LEU A 165 -19.39 -2.87 2.65
N LEU A 166 -18.19 -2.98 3.24
CA LEU A 166 -16.94 -2.52 2.62
C LEU A 166 -16.67 -3.21 1.27
N ALA A 167 -16.98 -4.51 1.17
CA ALA A 167 -16.89 -5.23 -0.11
C ALA A 167 -17.86 -4.65 -1.16
N LYS A 168 -19.07 -4.25 -0.77
CA LYS A 168 -20.02 -3.56 -1.66
C LYS A 168 -19.55 -2.17 -2.08
N GLU A 169 -18.78 -1.48 -1.24
CA GLU A 169 -18.11 -0.22 -1.60
C GLU A 169 -16.83 -0.44 -2.45
N GLY A 170 -16.51 -1.67 -2.82
CA GLY A 170 -15.38 -2.00 -3.69
C GLY A 170 -14.05 -2.20 -2.96
N VAL A 171 -14.05 -2.32 -1.63
CA VAL A 171 -12.82 -2.57 -0.86
C VAL A 171 -12.46 -4.06 -0.89
N PRO A 172 -11.26 -4.43 -1.36
CA PRO A 172 -10.78 -5.81 -1.33
C PRO A 172 -10.61 -6.35 0.10
N ARG A 173 -11.00 -7.62 0.32
CA ARG A 173 -10.93 -8.29 1.64
C ARG A 173 -9.51 -8.31 2.23
N ASN A 174 -8.48 -8.44 1.39
CA ASN A 174 -7.08 -8.47 1.80
C ASN A 174 -6.56 -7.12 2.32
N LEU A 175 -7.33 -6.04 2.13
CA LEU A 175 -7.04 -4.71 2.65
C LEU A 175 -7.91 -4.37 3.87
N VAL A 176 -8.55 -5.37 4.47
CA VAL A 176 -9.38 -5.21 5.67
C VAL A 176 -8.82 -6.08 6.80
N ASP A 177 -8.36 -5.43 7.86
CA ASP A 177 -7.85 -6.08 9.06
C ASP A 177 -8.99 -6.19 10.07
N ILE A 178 -9.35 -7.42 10.44
CA ILE A 178 -10.44 -7.68 11.39
C ILE A 178 -9.84 -8.23 12.68
N THR A 179 -10.11 -7.55 13.78
CA THR A 179 -9.67 -7.97 15.13
C THR A 179 -10.89 -8.11 16.03
N ASP A 180 -11.06 -9.29 16.62
CA ASP A 180 -12.05 -9.54 17.67
C ASP A 180 -11.34 -9.65 19.02
N LYS A 181 -11.49 -8.63 19.87
CA LYS A 181 -10.95 -8.63 21.24
C LYS A 181 -11.95 -9.20 22.26
N THR A 182 -13.14 -9.61 21.82
CA THR A 182 -14.20 -10.09 22.72
C THR A 182 -14.03 -11.57 23.08
N VAL A 183 -13.38 -12.31 22.19
CA VAL A 183 -12.97 -13.71 22.37
C VAL A 183 -11.61 -13.71 23.07
N LYS A 184 -11.51 -14.38 24.22
CA LYS A 184 -10.20 -14.62 24.86
C LYS A 184 -9.37 -15.50 23.91
N LYS A 185 -8.12 -15.10 23.65
CA LYS A 185 -7.12 -16.00 23.08
C LYS A 185 -6.88 -17.18 24.02
#